data_AF-A0A0G0GTQ2-F1
#
_entry.id   AF-A0A0G0GTQ2-F1
#
_cell.length_a   1.000
_cell.length_b   1.000
_cell.length_c   1.000
_cell.angle_alpha   90.00
_cell.angle_beta   90.00
_cell.angle_gamma   90.00
#
_symmetry.space_group_name_H-M   'P 1'
#
loop_
_entity.id
_entity.type
_entity.pdbx_description
1 polymer ?
#
loop_
_entity_poly.entity_id
_entity_poly.type
_entity_poly.pdbx_seq_one_letter_code
_entity_poly.pdbx_strand_id
1 'polypeptide(L)'
;MATGDFASKFALATGVAPARRDLLKIKPLDAYSPIFYDSALYARSWLDPSEKDTDNIFRNMIDGVLSNNLTVENAISDASTKLNLLLLK
;
A
#
# COMPACT_ATOMS: atom_id res chain seq x y z
N MET A 1 11.23 -16.16 -13.69
CA MET A 1 10.84 -16.00 -12.27
C MET A 1 9.43 -15.45 -12.08
N ALA A 2 8.75 -14.88 -13.09
CA ALA A 2 7.34 -14.43 -12.98
C ALA A 2 6.39 -15.16 -13.96
N THR A 3 6.42 -16.50 -13.96
CA THR A 3 5.44 -17.28 -14.75
C THR A 3 4.04 -17.14 -14.14
N GLY A 4 3.00 -17.43 -14.92
CA GLY A 4 1.61 -17.30 -14.45
C GLY A 4 1.33 -18.26 -13.29
N ASP A 5 1.84 -19.48 -13.39
CA ASP A 5 1.77 -20.48 -12.33
C ASP A 5 2.43 -20.01 -11.03
N PHE A 6 3.66 -19.49 -11.10
CA PHE A 6 4.36 -18.96 -9.92
C PHE A 6 3.58 -17.80 -9.29
N ALA A 7 3.14 -16.83 -10.10
CA ALA A 7 2.40 -15.67 -9.60
C ALA A 7 1.06 -16.06 -8.97
N SER A 8 0.35 -17.04 -9.53
CA SER A 8 -0.90 -17.57 -8.97
C SER A 8 -0.67 -18.28 -7.64
N LYS A 9 0.33 -19.16 -7.56
CA LYS A 9 0.68 -19.88 -6.32
C LYS A 9 1.18 -18.95 -5.23
N PHE A 10 1.98 -17.95 -5.59
CA PHE A 10 2.45 -16.94 -4.66
C PHE A 10 1.27 -16.17 -4.06
N ALA A 11 0.37 -15.65 -4.91
CA ALA A 11 -0.83 -14.92 -4.49
C ALA A 11 -1.69 -15.75 -3.51
N LEU A 12 -1.90 -17.03 -3.82
CA LEU A 12 -2.62 -17.96 -2.96
C LEU A 12 -1.93 -18.20 -1.62
N ALA A 13 -0.61 -18.39 -1.63
CA ALA A 13 0.18 -18.66 -0.41
C ALA A 13 0.26 -17.45 0.54
N THR A 14 0.26 -16.23 -0.01
CA THR A 14 0.40 -14.99 0.78
C THR A 14 -0.92 -14.26 1.00
N GLY A 15 -2.03 -14.74 0.41
CA GLY A 15 -3.33 -14.09 0.51
C GLY A 15 -3.41 -12.71 -0.15
N VAL A 16 -2.61 -12.46 -1.20
CA VAL A 16 -2.63 -11.19 -1.94
C VAL A 16 -3.21 -11.36 -3.34
N ALA A 17 -3.55 -10.26 -4.00
CA ALA A 17 -3.89 -10.29 -5.42
C ALA A 17 -2.65 -10.58 -6.28
N PRO A 18 -2.76 -11.38 -7.36
CA PRO A 18 -1.64 -11.65 -8.24
C PRO A 18 -1.22 -10.38 -9.01
N ALA A 19 0.08 -10.14 -9.10
CA ALA A 19 0.65 -8.98 -9.83
C ALA A 19 0.38 -9.01 -11.35
N ARG A 20 -0.14 -10.13 -11.87
CA ARG A 20 -0.37 -10.38 -13.29
C ARG A 20 -1.83 -10.15 -13.67
N ARG A 21 -2.06 -9.21 -14.61
CA ARG A 21 -3.41 -8.80 -15.03
C ARG A 21 -4.23 -9.92 -15.68
N ASP A 22 -3.59 -10.87 -16.36
CA ASP A 22 -4.28 -12.04 -16.92
C ASP A 22 -4.86 -12.95 -15.85
N LEU A 23 -4.22 -13.05 -14.68
CA LEU A 23 -4.71 -13.81 -13.54
C LEU A 23 -5.85 -13.08 -12.80
N LEU A 24 -5.82 -11.75 -12.77
CA LEU A 24 -6.90 -10.95 -12.16
C LEU A 24 -8.26 -11.12 -12.86
N LYS A 25 -8.26 -11.50 -14.14
CA LYS A 25 -9.51 -11.81 -14.87
C LYS A 25 -10.21 -13.06 -14.34
N ILE A 26 -9.45 -13.99 -13.73
CA ILE A 26 -9.97 -15.24 -13.19
C ILE A 26 -10.37 -14.98 -11.73
N LYS A 27 -11.61 -14.54 -11.51
CA LYS A 27 -12.09 -14.24 -10.16
C LYS A 27 -12.26 -15.52 -9.33
N PRO A 28 -11.68 -15.60 -8.12
CA PRO A 28 -11.92 -16.68 -7.18
C PRO A 28 -13.39 -16.76 -6.75
N LEU A 29 -13.81 -17.92 -6.22
CA LEU A 29 -15.20 -18.15 -5.78
C LEU A 29 -15.39 -17.95 -4.27
N ASP A 30 -14.33 -17.67 -3.53
CA ASP A 30 -14.43 -17.37 -2.10
C ASP A 30 -14.99 -15.95 -1.85
N ALA A 31 -15.39 -15.72 -0.60
CA ALA A 31 -16.18 -14.54 -0.23
C ALA A 31 -15.40 -13.20 -0.25
N TYR A 32 -14.05 -13.22 -0.24
CA TYR A 32 -13.26 -12.01 -0.03
C TYR A 32 -12.25 -11.72 -1.15
N SER A 33 -11.64 -12.74 -1.75
CA SER A 33 -10.60 -12.56 -2.78
C SER A 33 -11.07 -11.77 -4.01
N PRO A 34 -12.33 -11.87 -4.49
CA PRO A 34 -12.82 -11.04 -5.58
C PRO A 34 -12.67 -9.53 -5.32
N ILE A 35 -12.87 -9.09 -4.07
CA ILE A 35 -12.75 -7.67 -3.67
C ILE A 35 -11.29 -7.21 -3.78
N PHE A 36 -10.34 -8.04 -3.36
CA PHE A 36 -8.92 -7.76 -3.49
C PHE A 36 -8.48 -7.71 -4.97
N TYR A 37 -9.00 -8.61 -5.81
CA TYR A 37 -8.68 -8.64 -7.24
C TYR A 37 -9.20 -7.42 -7.97
N ASP A 38 -10.43 -7.00 -7.66
CA ASP A 38 -11.00 -5.76 -8.18
C ASP A 38 -10.21 -4.53 -7.70
N SER A 39 -9.82 -4.52 -6.42
CA SER A 39 -9.00 -3.44 -5.84
C SER A 39 -7.63 -3.29 -6.50
N ALA A 40 -7.01 -4.41 -6.88
CA ALA A 40 -5.72 -4.40 -7.56
C ALA A 40 -5.75 -3.68 -8.92
N LEU A 41 -6.92 -3.55 -9.57
CA LEU A 41 -7.05 -2.88 -10.88
C LEU A 41 -7.05 -1.35 -10.77
N TYR A 42 -7.44 -0.79 -9.63
CA TYR A 42 -7.48 0.66 -9.42
C TYR A 42 -6.52 1.15 -8.34
N ALA A 43 -5.75 0.25 -7.70
CA ALA A 43 -4.69 0.60 -6.78
C ALA A 43 -3.64 1.50 -7.45
N ARG A 44 -3.19 2.53 -6.72
CA ARG A 44 -2.11 3.44 -7.13
C ARG A 44 -1.04 3.39 -6.05
N SER A 45 0.20 3.15 -6.47
CA SER A 45 1.37 3.11 -5.58
C SER A 45 2.47 4.01 -6.12
N TRP A 46 3.47 4.25 -5.29
CA TRP A 46 4.71 4.93 -5.66
C TRP A 46 5.92 4.12 -5.14
N LEU A 47 7.11 4.42 -5.66
CA LEU A 47 8.35 3.85 -5.13
C LEU A 47 8.66 4.55 -3.81
N ASP A 48 8.66 3.80 -2.72
CA ASP A 48 8.98 4.33 -1.40
C ASP A 48 10.49 4.60 -1.26
N PRO A 49 10.93 5.85 -0.98
CA PRO A 49 12.34 6.17 -0.80
C PRO A 49 12.95 5.54 0.46
N SER A 50 12.15 5.24 1.49
CA SER A 50 12.60 4.61 2.73
C SER A 50 11.40 4.06 3.51
N GLU A 51 11.17 2.75 3.43
CA GLU A 51 10.05 2.06 4.10
C GLU A 51 9.94 2.42 5.58
N LYS A 52 11.07 2.41 6.30
CA LYS A 52 11.12 2.73 7.74
C LYS A 52 10.75 4.19 8.02
N ASP A 53 11.26 5.13 7.23
CA ASP A 53 11.02 6.55 7.50
C ASP A 53 9.60 6.93 7.09
N THR A 54 9.11 6.42 5.96
CA THR A 54 7.74 6.61 5.48
C THR A 54 6.71 6.06 6.47
N ASP A 55 6.93 4.85 7.03
CA ASP A 55 6.06 4.28 8.09
C ASP A 55 6.01 5.18 9.33
N ASN A 56 7.17 5.64 9.81
CA ASN A 56 7.24 6.54 10.97
C ASN A 56 6.55 7.88 10.71
N ILE A 57 6.69 8.45 9.51
CA ILE A 57 6.04 9.72 9.14
C ILE A 57 4.52 9.57 9.17
N PHE A 58 3.98 8.54 8.50
CA PHE A 58 2.53 8.31 8.48
C PHE A 58 1.98 7.98 9.87
N ARG A 59 2.69 7.15 10.66
CA ARG A 59 2.28 6.84 12.03
C ARG A 59 2.18 8.09 12.90
N ASN A 60 3.22 8.92 12.90
CA ASN A 60 3.21 10.16 13.70
C ASN A 60 2.12 11.13 13.26
N MET A 61 1.83 11.22 11.95
CA MET A 61 0.74 12.02 11.42
C MET A 61 -0.62 11.57 11.96
N ILE A 62 -0.89 10.26 11.90
CA ILE A 62 -2.16 9.67 12.33
C ILE A 62 -2.30 9.76 13.86
N ASP A 63 -1.29 9.30 14.60
CA ASP A 63 -1.31 9.27 16.06
C ASP A 63 -1.40 10.68 16.65
N GLY A 64 -0.71 11.65 16.04
CA GLY A 64 -0.78 13.05 16.46
C GLY A 64 -2.19 13.64 16.38
N VAL A 65 -2.97 13.29 15.35
CA VAL A 65 -4.38 13.70 15.23
C VAL A 65 -5.25 12.92 16.23
N LEU A 66 -5.10 11.60 16.30
CA LEU A 66 -5.90 10.75 17.19
C LEU A 66 -5.68 11.08 18.68
N SER A 67 -4.47 11.50 19.05
CA SER A 67 -4.14 11.92 20.41
C SER A 67 -4.47 13.38 20.71
N ASN A 68 -5.04 14.13 19.76
CA ASN A 68 -5.23 15.58 19.83
C ASN A 68 -3.94 16.39 20.09
N ASN A 69 -2.77 15.83 19.77
CA ASN A 69 -1.49 16.55 19.88
C ASN A 69 -1.24 17.49 18.69
N LEU A 70 -1.82 17.16 17.53
CA LEU A 70 -1.76 17.96 16.32
C LEU A 70 -3.17 18.17 15.75
N THR A 71 -3.41 19.34 15.15
CA THR A 71 -4.54 19.51 14.25
C THR A 71 -4.29 18.74 12.95
N VAL A 72 -5.34 18.47 12.19
CA VAL A 72 -5.24 17.77 10.89
C VAL A 72 -4.32 18.54 9.94
N GLU A 73 -4.42 19.87 9.91
CA GLU A 73 -3.60 20.73 9.04
C GLU A 73 -2.12 20.65 9.40
N ASN A 74 -1.81 20.73 10.71
CA ASN A 74 -0.43 20.65 11.19
C ASN A 74 0.18 19.26 10.93
N ALA A 75 -0.59 18.19 11.14
CA ALA A 75 -0.14 16.83 10.88
C ALA A 75 0.19 16.60 9.40
N ILE A 76 -0.69 17.06 8.48
CA ILE A 76 -0.46 16.96 7.04
C ILE A 76 0.75 17.79 6.60
N SER A 77 0.87 19.02 7.11
CA SER A 77 1.99 19.92 6.79
C SER A 77 3.34 19.32 7.21
N ASP A 78 3.44 18.86 8.45
CA ASP A 78 4.64 18.21 9.00
C ASP A 78 5.01 16.94 8.22
N ALA A 79 4.04 16.06 7.94
CA ALA A 79 4.27 14.84 7.17
C ALA A 79 4.74 15.13 5.73
N SER A 80 4.12 16.11 5.07
CA SER A 80 4.51 16.54 3.73
C SER A 80 5.94 17.07 3.69
N THR A 81 6.33 17.92 4.65
CA THR A 81 7.72 18.40 4.76
C THR A 81 8.70 17.24 4.94
N LYS A 82 8.40 16.30 5.84
CA LYS A 82 9.27 15.14 6.10
C LYS A 82 9.39 14.20 4.92
N LEU A 83 8.29 13.92 4.20
CA LEU A 83 8.32 13.11 2.98
C LEU A 83 9.18 13.76 1.89
N ASN A 84 9.08 15.08 1.70
CA ASN A 84 9.92 15.79 0.72
C ASN A 84 11.41 15.69 1.05
N LEU A 85 11.80 15.69 2.32
CA LEU A 85 13.21 15.49 2.72
C LEU A 85 13.75 14.11 2.34
N LEU A 86 12.90 13.08 2.25
CA LEU A 86 13.33 11.75 1.82
C LEU A 86 13.69 11.71 0.33
N LEU A 87 13.16 12.63 -0.48
CA LEU A 87 13.41 12.70 -1.92
C LEU A 87 14.69 13.48 -2.29
N LEU A 88 15.30 14.19 -1.33
CA LEU A 88 16.50 15.01 -1.54
C LEU A 88 17.81 14.26 -1.29
N LYS A 89 17.75 12.96 -0.96
CA LYS A 89 18.91 12.08 -0.82
C LYS A 89 19.36 11.55 -2.18
#